data_AF-A0A2V9PJG4-F1
#
_entry.id   AF-A0A2V9PJG4-F1
#
_cell.length_a   1.000
_cell.length_b   1.000
_cell.length_c   1.000
_cell.angle_alpha   90.00
_cell.angle_beta   90.00
_cell.angle_gamma   90.00
#
_symmetry.space_group_name_H-M   'P 1'
#
loop_
_entity.id
_entity.type
_entity.pdbx_description
1 polymer ?
#
loop_
_entity_poly.entity_id
_entity_poly.type
_entity_poly.pdbx_seq_one_letter_code
_entity_poly.pdbx_strand_id
1 'polypeptide(L)'
;WTGTPLFDVLKASGILPKARYLVYFSIDPDWWESIDMADVQHPQTLLAWGMNDGDLPVAFGGPLRLRVPRQLGYKSVKFVNRLMVTDSRKGFVSALEFFNSHRRYHSLTFSPRSALRPMSKKICTHLRLPDAHREFLLR
;
A
#
# COMPACT_ATOMS: atom_id res chain seq x y z
N TRP A 1 10.35 -14.62 -9.38
CA TRP A 1 9.49 -13.45 -9.10
C TRP A 1 10.38 -12.24 -9.04
N THR A 2 10.07 -11.24 -9.86
CA THR A 2 10.84 -10.00 -9.96
C THR A 2 9.95 -8.87 -9.44
N GLY A 3 10.47 -8.10 -8.50
CA GLY A 3 9.69 -7.13 -7.76
C GLY A 3 10.52 -6.33 -6.77
N THR A 4 9.90 -5.31 -6.19
CA THR A 4 10.52 -4.46 -5.17
C THR A 4 10.07 -4.92 -3.77
N PRO A 5 10.97 -5.00 -2.77
CA PRO A 5 10.58 -5.22 -1.38
C PRO A 5 9.50 -4.22 -0.95
N LEU A 6 8.40 -4.73 -0.41
CA LEU A 6 7.26 -3.89 -0.03
C LEU A 6 7.66 -2.85 1.02
N PHE A 7 8.55 -3.22 1.94
CA PHE A 7 9.06 -2.34 2.98
C PHE A 7 9.80 -1.12 2.41
N ASP A 8 10.60 -1.28 1.36
CA ASP A 8 11.35 -0.18 0.76
C ASP A 8 10.42 0.85 0.12
N VAL A 9 9.33 0.40 -0.50
CA VAL A 9 8.30 1.28 -1.06
C VAL A 9 7.62 2.09 0.05
N LEU A 10 7.29 1.47 1.18
CA LEU A 10 6.69 2.16 2.30
C LEU A 10 7.66 3.12 2.99
N LYS A 11 8.93 2.72 3.11
CA LYS A 11 9.99 3.59 3.62
C LYS A 11 10.16 4.83 2.74
N ALA A 12 10.15 4.65 1.41
CA ALA A 12 10.21 5.75 0.45
C ALA A 12 8.98 6.68 0.53
N SER A 13 7.81 6.18 0.92
CA SER A 13 6.62 7.02 1.15
C SER A 13 6.62 7.80 2.47
N GLY A 14 7.53 7.49 3.40
CA GLY A 14 7.55 8.12 4.71
C GLY A 14 6.56 7.49 5.69
N ILE A 15 6.62 6.16 5.83
CA ILE A 15 5.81 5.43 6.81
C ILE A 15 6.01 5.95 8.24
N LEU A 16 4.90 6.10 8.97
CA LEU A 16 4.93 6.53 10.38
C LEU A 16 5.48 5.40 11.28
N PRO A 17 6.26 5.72 12.32
CA PRO A 17 6.82 4.72 13.24
C PRO A 17 5.74 3.98 14.05
N LYS A 18 4.52 4.54 14.15
CA LYS A 18 3.37 3.91 14.83
C LYS A 18 2.57 2.95 13.94
N ALA A 19 2.97 2.76 12.69
CA ALA A 19 2.30 1.87 11.75
C ALA A 19 2.41 0.40 12.18
N ARG A 20 1.27 -0.30 12.31
CA ARG A 20 1.23 -1.70 12.75
C ARG A 20 0.71 -2.67 11.69
N TYR A 21 -0.14 -2.19 10.80
CA TYR A 21 -0.78 -2.99 9.77
C TYR A 21 -0.69 -2.29 8.42
N LEU A 22 -0.58 -3.09 7.37
CA LEU A 22 -0.73 -2.65 5.99
C LEU A 22 -2.01 -3.28 5.44
N VAL A 23 -2.85 -2.44 4.87
CA VAL A 23 -4.04 -2.84 4.12
C VAL A 23 -3.85 -2.51 2.66
N TYR A 24 -4.21 -3.43 1.79
CA TYR A 24 -4.02 -3.30 0.36
C TYR A 24 -5.26 -3.75 -0.37
N PHE A 25 -5.52 -3.09 -1.49
CA PHE A 25 -6.75 -3.23 -2.25
C PHE A 25 -6.45 -3.74 -3.66
N SER A 26 -7.31 -4.61 -4.15
CA SER A 26 -7.36 -4.99 -5.56
C SER A 26 -7.95 -3.85 -6.39
N ILE A 27 -7.89 -4.00 -7.70
CA ILE A 27 -8.74 -3.25 -8.62
C ILE A 27 -10.23 -3.50 -8.38
N ASP A 28 -10.57 -4.69 -7.86
CA ASP A 28 -11.91 -5.03 -7.45
C ASP A 28 -12.27 -4.30 -6.14
N PRO A 29 -13.38 -3.55 -6.11
CA PRO A 29 -13.72 -2.67 -4.99
C PRO A 29 -13.99 -3.43 -3.68
N ASP A 30 -14.51 -4.65 -3.78
CA ASP A 30 -14.86 -5.48 -2.62
C ASP A 30 -13.70 -6.34 -2.12
N TRP A 31 -12.56 -6.32 -2.82
CA TRP A 31 -11.43 -7.17 -2.49
C TRP A 31 -10.29 -6.39 -1.85
N TRP A 32 -10.15 -6.54 -0.54
CA TRP A 32 -9.08 -5.95 0.24
C TRP A 32 -8.54 -6.95 1.24
N GLU A 33 -7.25 -6.83 1.55
CA GLU A 33 -6.60 -7.68 2.52
C GLU A 33 -5.63 -6.90 3.39
N SER A 34 -5.34 -7.46 4.56
CA SER A 34 -4.43 -6.87 5.55
C SER A 34 -3.37 -7.84 6.01
N ILE A 35 -2.17 -7.29 6.28
CA ILE A 35 -1.02 -8.00 6.85
C ILE A 35 -0.36 -7.15 7.94
N ASP A 36 0.33 -7.83 8.87
CA ASP A 36 1.09 -7.20 9.94
C ASP A 36 2.38 -6.57 9.41
N MET A 37 2.88 -5.53 10.09
CA MET A 37 4.12 -4.85 9.70
C MET A 37 5.34 -5.80 9.73
N ALA A 38 5.31 -6.85 10.56
CA ALA A 38 6.36 -7.88 10.57
C ALA A 38 6.43 -8.66 9.24
N ASP A 39 5.28 -8.88 8.58
CA ASP A 39 5.20 -9.50 7.26
C ASP A 39 5.62 -8.56 6.15
N VAL A 40 5.27 -7.29 6.29
CA VAL A 40 5.68 -6.22 5.38
C VAL A 40 7.20 -6.05 5.35
N GLN A 41 7.84 -6.06 6.52
CA GLN A 41 9.29 -5.90 6.69
C GLN A 41 10.10 -7.09 6.18
N HIS A 42 9.44 -8.21 5.88
CA HIS A 42 10.14 -9.40 5.46
C HIS A 42 10.70 -9.23 4.03
N PRO A 43 12.00 -9.54 3.78
CA PRO A 43 12.64 -9.29 2.49
C PRO A 43 12.03 -10.09 1.33
N GLN A 44 11.34 -11.20 1.62
CA GLN A 44 10.65 -11.98 0.60
C GLN A 44 9.24 -11.46 0.26
N THR A 45 8.75 -10.44 0.97
CA THR A 45 7.47 -9.78 0.69
C THR A 45 7.68 -8.72 -0.38
N LEU A 46 7.11 -8.96 -1.57
CA LEU A 46 7.44 -8.21 -2.78
C LEU A 46 6.19 -7.64 -3.43
N LEU A 47 6.30 -6.41 -3.92
CA LEU A 47 5.46 -5.91 -5.00
C LEU A 47 6.04 -6.42 -6.32
N ALA A 48 5.44 -7.49 -6.83
CA ALA A 48 5.91 -8.21 -7.99
C ALA A 48 5.25 -7.68 -9.27
N TRP A 49 6.09 -7.41 -10.26
CA TRP A 49 5.70 -7.00 -11.62
C TRP A 49 6.25 -7.96 -12.68
N GLY A 50 7.12 -8.91 -12.30
CA GLY A 50 7.66 -9.94 -13.18
C GLY A 50 7.62 -11.35 -12.58
N MET A 51 7.52 -12.36 -13.44
CA MET A 51 7.53 -13.79 -13.10
C MET A 51 8.31 -14.58 -14.14
N ASN A 52 9.13 -15.56 -13.70
CA ASN A 52 9.92 -16.44 -14.56
C ASN A 52 10.70 -15.70 -15.66
N ASP A 53 11.45 -14.67 -15.27
CA ASP A 53 12.29 -13.84 -16.14
C ASP A 53 11.55 -13.04 -17.22
N GLY A 54 10.22 -12.95 -17.14
CA GLY A 54 9.38 -12.12 -17.99
C GLY A 54 8.41 -11.23 -17.21
N ASP A 55 7.62 -10.46 -17.95
CA ASP A 55 6.54 -9.64 -17.41
C ASP A 55 5.46 -10.50 -16.76
N LEU A 56 4.84 -10.00 -15.70
CA LEU A 56 3.77 -10.72 -15.00
C LEU A 56 2.52 -10.81 -15.91
N PRO A 57 2.08 -12.01 -16.32
CA PRO A 57 0.90 -12.13 -17.16
C PRO A 57 -0.37 -11.72 -16.41
N VAL A 58 -1.36 -11.19 -17.14
CA VAL A 58 -2.64 -10.73 -16.57
C VAL A 58 -3.35 -11.84 -15.78
N ALA A 59 -3.31 -13.09 -16.26
CA ALA A 59 -3.88 -14.25 -15.56
C ALA A 59 -3.31 -14.47 -14.14
N PHE A 60 -2.05 -14.08 -13.93
CA PHE A 60 -1.37 -14.20 -12.64
C PHE A 60 -1.44 -12.92 -11.79
N GLY A 61 -2.11 -11.87 -12.27
CA GLY A 61 -2.33 -10.61 -11.57
C GLY A 61 -1.45 -9.46 -12.03
N GLY A 62 -0.91 -9.50 -13.25
CA GLY A 62 -0.20 -8.38 -13.87
C GLY A 62 -1.12 -7.17 -14.08
N PRO A 63 -0.63 -5.93 -14.04
CA PRO A 63 0.78 -5.52 -14.06
C PRO A 63 1.46 -5.49 -12.68
N LEU A 64 0.70 -5.58 -11.59
CA LEU A 64 1.25 -5.49 -10.24
C LEU A 64 0.49 -6.40 -9.26
N ARG A 65 1.24 -7.23 -8.53
CA ARG A 65 0.72 -8.16 -7.53
C ARG A 65 1.50 -8.05 -6.22
N LEU A 66 0.84 -8.25 -5.09
CA LEU A 66 1.53 -8.47 -3.83
C LEU A 66 1.83 -9.96 -3.65
N ARG A 67 3.10 -10.28 -3.35
CA ARG A 67 3.54 -11.61 -2.96
C ARG A 67 3.90 -11.62 -1.48
N VAL A 68 3.19 -12.42 -0.69
CA VAL A 68 3.45 -12.60 0.75
C VAL A 68 3.69 -14.09 1.02
N PRO A 69 4.95 -14.58 0.95
CA PRO A 69 5.23 -16.02 0.99
C PRO A 69 5.05 -16.65 2.37
N ARG A 70 5.12 -15.86 3.45
CA ARG A 70 4.89 -16.36 4.83
C ARG A 70 3.41 -16.50 5.20
N GLN A 71 2.52 -16.05 4.32
CA GLN A 71 1.08 -16.05 4.54
C GLN A 71 0.38 -16.99 3.54
N LEU A 72 -0.91 -17.25 3.79
CA LEU A 72 -1.73 -18.08 2.91
C LEU A 72 -1.86 -17.46 1.50
N GLY A 73 -1.99 -18.31 0.48
CA GLY A 73 -1.96 -17.88 -0.92
C GLY A 73 -3.00 -16.80 -1.28
N TYR A 74 -4.16 -16.78 -0.63
CA TYR A 74 -5.19 -15.76 -0.87
C TYR A 74 -4.77 -14.35 -0.43
N LYS A 75 -3.86 -14.24 0.55
CA LYS A 75 -3.27 -12.95 0.97
C LYS A 75 -2.40 -12.34 -0.12
N SER A 76 -1.91 -13.12 -1.08
CA SER A 76 -1.13 -12.62 -2.20
C SER A 76 -2.06 -12.07 -3.29
N VAL A 77 -2.62 -10.89 -3.03
CA VAL A 77 -3.65 -10.22 -3.87
C VAL A 77 -3.09 -9.77 -5.21
N LYS A 78 -3.86 -10.08 -6.25
CA LYS A 78 -3.62 -9.69 -7.65
C LYS A 78 -4.12 -8.27 -7.90
N PHE A 79 -3.56 -7.57 -8.90
CA PHE A 79 -4.02 -6.24 -9.33
C PHE A 79 -4.03 -5.18 -8.22
N VAL A 80 -2.94 -5.08 -7.46
CA VAL A 80 -2.87 -4.16 -6.32
C VAL A 80 -2.87 -2.71 -6.83
N ASN A 81 -3.85 -1.92 -6.40
CA ASN A 81 -4.00 -0.53 -6.82
C ASN A 81 -3.77 0.47 -5.67
N ARG A 82 -3.89 0.05 -4.41
CA ARG A 82 -3.84 0.96 -3.27
C ARG A 82 -3.23 0.26 -2.06
N LEU A 83 -2.36 0.99 -1.36
CA LEU A 83 -1.78 0.60 -0.08
C LEU A 83 -2.14 1.65 0.96
N MET A 84 -2.59 1.21 2.13
CA MET A 84 -2.95 2.04 3.26
C MET A 84 -2.30 1.47 4.53
N VAL A 85 -1.67 2.34 5.30
CA VAL A 85 -1.02 1.96 6.55
C VAL A 85 -1.88 2.40 7.73
N THR A 86 -2.10 1.50 8.69
CA THR A 86 -2.91 1.75 9.89
C THR A 86 -2.23 1.23 11.16
N ASP A 87 -2.60 1.78 12.31
CA ASP A 87 -2.15 1.39 13.64
C ASP A 87 -3.09 0.35 14.30
N SER A 88 -4.32 0.21 13.80
CA SER A 88 -5.34 -0.69 14.36
C SER A 88 -6.11 -1.50 13.30
N ARG A 89 -6.30 -2.80 13.57
CA ARG A 89 -7.08 -3.73 12.74
C ARG A 89 -8.59 -3.67 13.03
N LYS A 90 -8.98 -3.45 14.29
CA LYS A 90 -10.39 -3.57 14.75
C LYS A 90 -11.30 -2.45 14.23
N GLY A 91 -10.75 -1.27 13.93
CA GLY A 91 -11.51 -0.13 13.42
C GLY A 91 -11.55 -0.04 11.90
N PHE A 92 -10.90 -0.96 11.16
CA PHE A 92 -10.66 -0.76 9.73
C PHE A 92 -11.94 -0.79 8.88
N VAL A 93 -12.88 -1.70 9.15
CA VAL A 93 -14.13 -1.80 8.37
C VAL A 93 -14.96 -0.53 8.53
N SER A 94 -15.13 -0.05 9.77
CA SER A 94 -15.79 1.22 10.07
C SER A 94 -14.99 2.44 9.54
N ALA A 95 -13.66 2.36 9.54
CA ALA A 95 -12.80 3.41 8.99
C ALA A 95 -12.80 3.44 7.46
N LEU A 96 -13.09 2.33 6.77
CA LEU A 96 -13.24 2.27 5.31
C LEU A 96 -14.51 3.00 4.86
N GLU A 97 -15.62 2.79 5.58
CA GLU A 97 -16.86 3.56 5.40
C GLU A 97 -16.63 5.06 5.68
N PHE A 98 -15.89 5.38 6.76
CA PHE A 98 -15.50 6.75 7.07
C PHE A 98 -14.51 7.34 6.03
N PHE A 99 -13.63 6.54 5.42
CA PHE A 99 -12.62 7.00 4.45
C PHE A 99 -13.24 7.37 3.09
N ASN A 100 -14.29 6.64 2.67
CA ASN A 100 -15.11 7.08 1.54
C ASN A 100 -15.76 8.46 1.82
N SER A 101 -15.94 8.83 3.08
CA SER A 101 -16.47 10.11 3.52
C SER A 101 -15.41 11.19 3.78
N HIS A 102 -14.21 10.86 4.31
CA HIS A 102 -13.20 11.84 4.77
C HIS A 102 -11.74 11.39 4.53
N ARG A 103 -10.96 12.16 3.73
CA ARG A 103 -9.55 11.88 3.36
C ARG A 103 -8.52 12.21 4.45
N ARG A 104 -8.38 11.38 5.50
CA ARG A 104 -7.28 11.54 6.50
C ARG A 104 -6.50 10.24 6.75
N TYR A 105 -5.84 9.68 5.72
CA TYR A 105 -4.81 8.63 5.89
C TYR A 105 -3.75 8.73 4.79
N HIS A 106 -2.55 8.20 5.07
CA HIS A 106 -1.48 8.10 4.06
C HIS A 106 -1.78 6.90 3.15
N SER A 107 -2.30 7.18 1.95
CA SER A 107 -2.61 6.17 0.95
C SER A 107 -1.75 6.34 -0.30
N LEU A 108 -1.09 5.27 -0.72
CA LEU A 108 -0.44 5.20 -2.02
C LEU A 108 -1.44 4.62 -3.00
N THR A 109 -1.74 5.32 -4.09
CA THR A 109 -2.62 4.83 -5.15
C THR A 109 -1.80 4.71 -6.44
N PHE A 110 -1.78 3.52 -7.03
CA PHE A 110 -1.17 3.21 -8.31
C PHE A 110 -2.21 3.39 -9.41
N SER A 111 -2.01 4.37 -10.30
CA SER A 111 -2.91 4.60 -11.44
C SER A 111 -2.47 3.74 -12.64
N PRO A 112 -3.40 3.00 -13.29
CA PRO A 112 -3.10 2.20 -14.49
C PRO A 112 -2.59 3.03 -15.68
N ARG A 113 -2.79 4.36 -15.68
CA ARG A 113 -2.55 5.22 -16.85
C ARG A 113 -1.09 5.64 -17.06
N SER A 114 -0.15 5.06 -16.31
CA SER A 114 1.26 5.49 -16.29
C SER A 114 2.27 4.47 -16.86
N ALA A 115 1.81 3.34 -17.42
CA ALA A 115 2.64 2.22 -17.86
C ALA A 115 3.50 2.44 -19.13
N LEU A 116 3.72 3.69 -19.59
CA LEU A 116 4.47 3.99 -20.82
C LEU A 116 5.52 5.10 -20.69
N ARG A 117 6.12 5.33 -19.52
CA ARG A 117 7.33 6.16 -19.42
C ARG A 117 8.39 5.57 -18.49
N PRO A 118 9.69 5.70 -18.84
CA PRO A 118 10.78 5.25 -17.97
C PRO A 118 10.66 5.93 -16.61
N MET A 119 10.81 5.14 -15.55
CA MET A 119 10.77 5.59 -14.15
C MET A 119 11.69 6.80 -13.94
N SER A 120 11.10 7.99 -13.92
CA SER A 120 11.75 9.20 -13.45
C SER A 120 10.79 9.95 -12.55
N LYS A 121 11.14 9.94 -11.26
CA LYS A 121 10.82 10.94 -10.23
C LYS A 121 9.45 11.63 -10.36
N LYS A 122 8.36 10.94 -9.99
CA LYS A 122 7.18 11.60 -9.38
C LYS A 122 6.54 10.67 -8.35
N ILE A 123 7.16 10.58 -7.18
CA ILE A 123 6.47 10.17 -5.95
C ILE A 123 5.58 11.36 -5.60
N CYS A 124 4.28 11.25 -5.87
CA CYS A 124 3.29 12.24 -5.44
C CYS A 124 3.01 12.01 -3.95
N THR A 125 3.96 12.39 -3.10
CA THR A 125 3.75 12.55 -1.66
C THR A 125 2.88 13.79 -1.48
N HIS A 126 1.57 13.61 -1.31
CA HIS A 126 0.75 14.66 -0.70
C HIS A 126 1.08 14.70 0.79
N LEU A 127 2.21 15.33 1.10
CA LEU A 127 2.63 15.70 2.44
C LEU A 127 1.72 16.85 2.91
N ARG A 128 0.74 16.55 3.77
CA ARG A 128 0.20 17.54 4.70
C ARG A 128 0.14 16.88 6.07
N LEU A 129 1.07 17.31 6.92
CA LEU A 129 1.11 17.02 8.34
C LEU A 129 -0.24 17.41 8.98
N PRO A 130 -0.80 16.64 9.92
CA PRO A 130 -1.95 17.08 10.68
C PRO A 130 -1.50 18.16 11.68
N ASP A 131 -1.96 19.39 11.48
CA ASP A 131 -2.03 20.38 12.56
C ASP A 131 -3.09 19.91 13.55
N ALA A 132 -2.64 19.43 14.71
CA ALA A 132 -3.49 19.19 15.85
C ALA A 132 -2.85 19.83 17.10
N HIS A 133 -3.49 20.92 17.51
CA HIS A 133 -3.40 21.62 18.81
C HIS A 133 -2.17 22.50 19.08
N ARG A 134 -2.34 23.81 18.85
CA ARG A 134 -1.86 24.87 19.77
C ARG A 134 -2.63 26.18 19.57
N GLU A 135 -3.90 26.17 19.96
CA GLU A 135 -4.52 27.33 20.60
C GLU A 135 -3.97 27.35 22.04
N PHE A 136 -2.83 28.02 22.25
CA PHE A 136 -2.38 28.51 23.56
C PHE A 136 -1.25 29.54 23.36
N LEU A 137 -1.65 30.79 23.12
CA LEU A 137 -1.01 32.06 23.56
C LEU A 137 -1.50 33.23 22.69
N LEU A 138 -2.71 33.72 22.98
CA LEU A 138 -2.98 35.16 22.90
C LEU A 138 -2.46 35.80 24.19
N ARG A 139 -1.18 36.16 24.18
CA ARG A 139 -0.58 37.29 24.91
C ARG A 139 0.81 37.56 24.35
#